data_AF-A0AAW2Z2K4-F1
#
_entry.id   AF-A0AAW2Z2K4-F1
#
_cell.length_a   1.000
_cell.length_b   1.000
_cell.length_c   1.000
_cell.angle_alpha   90.00
_cell.angle_beta   90.00
_cell.angle_gamma   90.00
#
_symmetry.space_group_name_H-M   'P 1'
#
loop_
_entity.id
_entity.type
_entity.pdbx_description
1 polymer ?
#
loop_
_entity_poly.entity_id
_entity_poly.type
_entity_poly.pdbx_seq_one_letter_code
_entity_poly.pdbx_strand_id
1 'polypeptide(L)'
;MRLTRYIRILTKFSRRHSLYSFFFIMFLQTAYWLMVTGIFVLSGRTNYFTASGCQLEVYYTVCSLAPFLIYTIVLVVFVVFATIKVRDVWGIGRDLTISCIVHICTAILHVLLGAFKQVPLFFPTGILVIIPILFDNTYNVLRPCIKLILISGMDRGEELVKDDLIDGWIDKDIEHMLEDSLLRSDLKKFATHSFCPEDINCWEEIQSFRNSQQQEEKVKKALCVVDRYLCKDSPMELNIPNPNVYERLITSNVRNVMENVSTNDDSMANIEDALSRIETMVKYNMEDVLKRYKTSKSRRPSVVIRQYI
;
A
#
# COMPACT_ATOMS: atom_id res chain seq x y z
N MET A 1 -13.14 27.23 3.55
CA MET A 1 -14.24 26.24 3.47
C MET A 1 -14.42 25.56 2.09
N ARG A 2 -13.96 26.11 0.95
CA ARG A 2 -14.07 25.43 -0.37
C ARG A 2 -12.96 24.38 -0.66
N LEU A 3 -11.80 24.49 0.01
CA LEU A 3 -10.62 23.63 -0.22
C LEU A 3 -10.73 22.24 0.41
N THR A 4 -11.34 22.11 1.59
CA THR A 4 -11.66 20.81 2.22
C THR A 4 -12.61 19.98 1.37
N ARG A 5 -13.49 20.63 0.58
CA ARG A 5 -14.32 19.95 -0.43
C ARG A 5 -13.46 19.37 -1.56
N TYR A 6 -12.43 20.10 -2.01
CA TYR A 6 -11.50 19.67 -3.05
C TYR A 6 -10.57 18.53 -2.61
N ILE A 7 -10.05 18.57 -1.38
CA ILE A 7 -9.21 17.49 -0.83
C ILE A 7 -10.04 16.22 -0.61
N ARG A 8 -11.28 16.34 -0.12
CA ARG A 8 -12.22 15.22 0.00
C ARG A 8 -12.66 14.70 -1.39
N ILE A 9 -12.65 15.56 -2.41
CA ILE A 9 -12.83 15.16 -3.82
C ILE A 9 -11.58 14.46 -4.34
N LEU A 10 -10.36 14.91 -4.04
CA LEU A 10 -9.07 14.35 -4.49
C LEU A 10 -8.74 13.02 -3.82
N THR A 11 -9.03 12.83 -2.53
CA THR A 11 -8.93 11.52 -1.87
C THR A 11 -10.01 10.57 -2.36
N LYS A 12 -11.24 11.07 -2.63
CA LYS A 12 -12.22 10.33 -3.41
C LYS A 12 -11.75 10.07 -4.84
N PHE A 13 -10.99 10.98 -5.44
CA PHE A 13 -10.48 10.88 -6.81
C PHE A 13 -9.39 9.84 -6.87
N SER A 14 -8.47 9.79 -5.90
CA SER A 14 -7.45 8.76 -5.73
C SER A 14 -8.07 7.39 -5.46
N ARG A 15 -9.04 7.28 -4.53
CA ARG A 15 -9.78 6.02 -4.31
C ARG A 15 -10.56 5.59 -5.56
N ARG A 16 -11.22 6.52 -6.25
CA ARG A 16 -11.93 6.27 -7.51
C ARG A 16 -10.97 5.92 -8.66
N HIS A 17 -9.81 6.56 -8.76
CA HIS A 17 -8.80 6.31 -9.79
C HIS A 17 -8.10 4.98 -9.55
N SER A 18 -7.84 4.64 -8.30
CA SER A 18 -7.38 3.31 -7.93
C SER A 18 -8.43 2.27 -8.33
N LEU A 19 -9.70 2.46 -7.97
CA LEU A 19 -10.82 1.62 -8.44
C LEU A 19 -10.94 1.56 -9.97
N TYR A 20 -10.82 2.68 -10.68
CA TYR A 20 -10.88 2.71 -12.14
C TYR A 20 -9.69 2.00 -12.76
N SER A 21 -8.49 2.19 -12.22
CA SER A 21 -7.29 1.47 -12.65
C SER A 21 -7.44 -0.04 -12.40
N PHE A 22 -8.05 -0.43 -11.27
CA PHE A 22 -8.36 -1.83 -10.97
C PHE A 22 -9.35 -2.43 -11.96
N PHE A 23 -10.50 -1.79 -12.18
CA PHE A 23 -11.49 -2.24 -13.15
C PHE A 23 -10.93 -2.25 -14.57
N PHE A 24 -10.06 -1.29 -14.91
CA PHE A 24 -9.39 -1.22 -16.19
C PHE A 24 -8.39 -2.38 -16.38
N ILE A 25 -7.57 -2.70 -15.38
CA ILE A 25 -6.65 -3.86 -15.43
C ILE A 25 -7.44 -5.17 -15.53
N MET A 26 -8.48 -5.34 -14.71
CA MET A 26 -9.37 -6.51 -14.80
C MET A 26 -10.03 -6.62 -16.18
N PHE A 27 -10.49 -5.49 -16.73
CA PHE A 27 -11.08 -5.43 -18.07
C PHE A 27 -10.05 -5.81 -19.14
N LEU A 28 -8.83 -5.25 -19.09
CA LEU A 28 -7.76 -5.57 -20.05
C LEU A 28 -7.35 -7.04 -19.98
N GLN A 29 -7.18 -7.58 -18.77
CA GLN A 29 -6.83 -8.99 -18.56
C GLN A 29 -7.95 -9.88 -19.09
N THR A 30 -9.21 -9.60 -18.75
CA THR A 30 -10.36 -10.34 -19.26
C THR A 30 -10.48 -10.23 -20.78
N ALA A 31 -10.31 -9.03 -21.35
CA ALA A 31 -10.37 -8.78 -22.79
C ALA A 31 -9.26 -9.50 -23.54
N TYR A 32 -8.03 -9.50 -23.03
CA TYR A 32 -6.92 -10.28 -23.59
C TYR A 32 -7.29 -11.77 -23.65
N TRP A 33 -7.81 -12.34 -22.56
CA TRP A 33 -8.19 -13.73 -22.52
C TRP A 33 -9.41 -14.07 -23.38
N LEU A 34 -10.38 -13.17 -23.48
CA LEU A 34 -11.51 -13.29 -24.41
C LEU A 34 -11.06 -13.15 -25.85
N MET A 35 -10.04 -12.35 -26.15
CA MET A 35 -9.47 -12.23 -27.49
C MET A 35 -8.70 -13.51 -27.85
N VAL A 36 -7.85 -14.00 -26.95
CA VAL A 36 -7.10 -15.26 -27.14
C VAL A 36 -8.07 -16.41 -27.36
N THR A 37 -9.07 -16.56 -26.49
CA THR A 37 -10.08 -17.63 -26.63
C THR A 37 -11.04 -17.38 -27.81
N GLY A 38 -11.38 -16.12 -28.09
CA GLY A 38 -12.24 -15.70 -29.19
C GLY A 38 -11.62 -15.93 -30.56
N ILE A 39 -10.31 -15.76 -30.73
CA ILE A 39 -9.59 -16.14 -31.95
C ILE A 39 -9.77 -17.63 -32.23
N PHE A 40 -9.72 -18.47 -31.20
CA PHE A 40 -9.94 -19.90 -31.36
C PHE A 40 -11.41 -20.23 -31.68
N VAL A 41 -12.37 -19.54 -31.08
CA VAL A 41 -13.80 -19.71 -31.41
C VAL A 41 -14.11 -19.25 -32.85
N LEU A 42 -13.59 -18.09 -33.25
CA LEU A 42 -13.80 -17.50 -34.59
C LEU A 42 -13.14 -18.29 -35.72
N SER A 43 -12.14 -19.13 -35.39
CA SER A 43 -11.57 -20.07 -36.37
C SER A 43 -12.57 -21.12 -36.89
N GLY A 44 -13.78 -21.17 -36.31
CA GLY A 44 -14.93 -21.94 -36.83
C GLY A 44 -14.81 -23.44 -36.66
N ARG A 45 -13.75 -23.93 -36.02
CA ARG A 45 -13.44 -25.36 -35.89
C ARG A 45 -13.61 -25.92 -34.49
N THR A 46 -13.86 -25.07 -33.49
CA THR A 46 -13.97 -25.48 -32.09
C THR A 46 -14.97 -24.64 -31.32
N ASN A 47 -15.91 -25.32 -30.67
CA ASN A 47 -16.82 -24.73 -29.72
C ASN A 47 -16.24 -24.87 -28.29
N TYR A 48 -15.27 -24.02 -27.94
CA TYR A 48 -14.62 -24.06 -26.62
C TYR A 48 -15.58 -23.81 -25.44
N PHE A 49 -16.71 -23.16 -25.69
CA PHE A 49 -17.67 -22.71 -24.68
C PHE A 49 -19.10 -23.21 -24.90
N THR A 50 -19.30 -24.28 -25.68
CA THR A 50 -20.64 -24.87 -25.74
C THR A 50 -20.99 -25.53 -24.41
N ALA A 51 -22.26 -25.38 -24.01
CA ALA A 51 -22.80 -26.06 -22.84
C ALA A 51 -22.78 -27.59 -23.00
N SER A 52 -22.84 -28.07 -24.24
CA SER A 52 -22.55 -29.44 -24.64
C SER A 52 -21.05 -29.58 -24.91
N GLY A 53 -20.41 -30.61 -24.35
CA GLY A 53 -19.00 -30.85 -24.56
C GLY A 53 -18.66 -31.02 -26.04
N CYS A 54 -17.50 -30.50 -26.45
CA CYS A 54 -17.02 -30.54 -27.82
C CYS A 54 -15.74 -31.39 -27.87
N GLN A 55 -15.63 -32.30 -28.83
CA GLN A 55 -14.36 -32.98 -29.09
C GLN A 55 -13.35 -31.94 -29.57
N LEU A 56 -12.45 -31.55 -28.66
CA LEU A 56 -11.27 -30.81 -29.01
C LEU A 56 -10.24 -31.75 -29.64
N GLU A 57 -9.76 -31.43 -30.83
CA GLU A 57 -8.56 -32.07 -31.35
C GLU A 57 -7.36 -31.66 -30.49
N VAL A 58 -6.39 -32.57 -30.36
CA VAL A 58 -5.16 -32.36 -29.57
C VAL A 58 -4.46 -31.05 -29.93
N TYR A 59 -4.48 -30.68 -31.22
CA TYR A 59 -3.94 -29.43 -31.73
C TYR A 59 -4.48 -28.20 -30.96
N TYR A 60 -5.80 -28.13 -30.79
CA TYR A 60 -6.47 -27.01 -30.13
C TYR A 60 -6.17 -26.96 -28.63
N THR A 61 -6.09 -28.12 -27.96
CA THR A 61 -5.68 -28.19 -26.55
C THR A 61 -4.28 -27.63 -26.34
N VAL A 62 -3.33 -27.96 -27.23
CA VAL A 62 -1.96 -27.45 -27.18
C VAL A 62 -1.94 -25.93 -27.46
N CYS A 63 -2.67 -25.47 -28.46
CA CYS A 63 -2.74 -24.05 -28.80
C CYS A 63 -3.35 -23.20 -27.67
N SER A 64 -4.38 -23.68 -26.97
CA SER A 64 -4.95 -22.98 -25.81
C SER A 64 -4.03 -23.01 -24.58
N LEU A 65 -3.22 -24.07 -24.45
CA LEU A 65 -2.28 -24.21 -23.34
C LEU A 65 -1.08 -23.26 -23.45
N ALA A 66 -0.61 -22.96 -24.66
CA ALA A 66 0.55 -22.08 -24.89
C ALA A 66 0.44 -20.68 -24.21
N PRO A 67 -0.61 -19.87 -24.44
CA PRO A 67 -0.76 -18.57 -23.77
C PRO A 67 -0.92 -18.73 -22.25
N PHE A 68 -1.53 -19.82 -21.79
CA PHE A 68 -1.67 -20.14 -20.37
C PHE A 68 -0.34 -20.42 -19.68
N LEU A 69 0.55 -21.16 -20.34
CA LEU A 69 1.90 -21.42 -19.84
C LEU A 69 2.74 -20.15 -19.82
N ILE A 70 2.66 -19.31 -20.86
CA ILE A 70 3.35 -18.01 -20.88
C ILE A 70 2.91 -17.14 -19.70
N TYR A 71 1.60 -17.03 -19.46
CA TYR A 71 1.06 -16.30 -18.31
C TYR A 71 1.56 -16.87 -16.98
N THR A 72 1.54 -18.20 -16.84
CA THR A 72 2.02 -18.90 -15.63
C THR A 72 3.51 -18.64 -15.38
N ILE A 73 4.34 -18.66 -16.43
CA ILE A 73 5.77 -18.34 -16.33
C ILE A 73 5.99 -16.91 -15.84
N VAL A 74 5.26 -15.95 -16.43
CA VAL A 74 5.32 -14.53 -16.00
C VAL A 74 4.92 -14.40 -14.53
N LEU A 75 3.86 -15.09 -14.10
CA LEU A 75 3.42 -15.12 -12.71
C LEU A 75 4.47 -15.71 -11.76
N VAL A 76 5.12 -16.80 -12.14
CA VAL A 76 6.24 -17.40 -11.38
C VAL A 76 7.38 -16.41 -11.22
N VAL A 77 7.77 -15.70 -12.30
CA VAL A 77 8.80 -14.65 -12.24
C VAL A 77 8.41 -13.55 -11.25
N PHE A 78 7.16 -13.11 -11.25
CA PHE A 78 6.67 -12.13 -10.27
C PHE A 78 6.68 -12.65 -8.84
N VAL A 79 6.32 -13.91 -8.59
CA VAL A 79 6.42 -14.54 -7.25
C VAL A 79 7.86 -14.56 -6.76
N VAL A 80 8.81 -14.96 -7.63
CA VAL A 80 10.25 -14.97 -7.29
C VAL A 80 10.74 -13.56 -6.99
N PHE A 81 10.38 -12.58 -7.81
CA PHE A 81 10.74 -11.19 -7.58
C PHE A 81 10.15 -10.65 -6.26
N ALA A 82 8.86 -10.90 -6.02
CA ALA A 82 8.17 -10.46 -4.81
C ALA A 82 8.78 -11.07 -3.55
N THR A 83 9.13 -12.36 -3.57
CA THR A 83 9.74 -13.05 -2.41
C THR A 83 11.17 -12.61 -2.12
N ILE A 84 11.96 -12.28 -3.15
CA ILE A 84 13.37 -11.86 -2.98
C ILE A 84 13.50 -10.37 -2.65
N LYS A 85 12.76 -9.51 -3.37
CA LYS A 85 12.99 -8.06 -3.34
C LYS A 85 12.04 -7.31 -2.42
N VAL A 86 10.82 -7.81 -2.23
CA VAL A 86 9.78 -7.10 -1.50
C VAL A 86 9.55 -7.81 -0.17
N ARG A 87 9.86 -7.12 0.93
CA ARG A 87 9.48 -7.63 2.25
C ARG A 87 7.95 -7.68 2.30
N ASP A 88 7.39 -8.86 2.53
CA ASP A 88 5.95 -9.09 2.41
C ASP A 88 5.16 -8.51 3.61
N VAL A 89 5.08 -7.18 3.68
CA VAL A 89 4.33 -6.45 4.72
C VAL A 89 2.82 -6.59 4.50
N TRP A 90 2.40 -6.65 3.24
CA TRP A 90 0.97 -6.60 2.85
C TRP A 90 0.36 -7.97 2.55
N GLY A 91 1.17 -9.03 2.53
CA GLY A 91 0.74 -10.38 2.12
C GLY A 91 0.65 -10.57 0.60
N ILE A 92 1.26 -9.68 -0.19
CA ILE A 92 1.29 -9.74 -1.66
C ILE A 92 2.01 -11.00 -2.11
N GLY A 93 3.15 -11.33 -1.49
CA GLY A 93 3.91 -12.53 -1.85
C GLY A 93 3.10 -13.80 -1.64
N ARG A 94 2.39 -13.89 -0.51
CA ARG A 94 1.46 -14.99 -0.23
C ARG A 94 0.31 -15.06 -1.23
N ASP A 95 -0.33 -13.93 -1.55
CA ASP A 95 -1.48 -13.90 -2.46
C ASP A 95 -1.07 -14.30 -3.90
N LEU A 96 0.09 -13.82 -4.38
CA LEU A 96 0.67 -14.25 -5.65
C LEU A 96 1.02 -15.74 -5.65
N THR A 97 1.53 -16.27 -4.53
CA THR A 97 1.84 -17.70 -4.39
C THR A 97 0.59 -18.56 -4.50
N ILE A 98 -0.50 -18.19 -3.82
CA ILE A 98 -1.79 -18.90 -3.91
C ILE A 98 -2.30 -18.90 -5.36
N SER A 99 -2.22 -17.76 -6.02
CA SER A 99 -2.66 -17.60 -7.41
C SER A 99 -1.83 -18.46 -8.36
N CYS A 100 -0.52 -18.50 -8.16
CA CYS A 100 0.39 -19.38 -8.91
C CYS A 100 0.04 -20.87 -8.73
N ILE A 101 -0.25 -21.31 -7.51
CA ILE A 101 -0.69 -22.69 -7.24
C ILE A 101 -1.98 -23.00 -7.99
N VAL A 102 -2.98 -22.11 -7.95
CA VAL A 102 -4.24 -22.30 -8.67
C VAL A 102 -4.02 -22.39 -10.19
N HIS A 103 -3.15 -21.55 -10.76
CA HIS A 103 -2.77 -21.62 -12.17
C HIS A 103 -2.10 -22.95 -12.54
N ILE A 104 -1.14 -23.42 -11.73
CA ILE A 104 -0.45 -24.70 -11.98
C ILE A 104 -1.42 -25.88 -11.87
N CYS A 105 -2.25 -25.92 -10.83
CA CYS A 105 -3.24 -26.98 -10.65
C CYS A 105 -4.24 -27.05 -11.80
N THR A 106 -4.71 -25.89 -12.28
CA THR A 106 -5.65 -25.82 -13.42
C THR A 106 -4.97 -26.15 -14.75
N ALA A 107 -3.69 -25.80 -14.96
CA ALA A 107 -2.89 -26.26 -16.10
C ALA A 107 -2.87 -27.79 -16.17
N ILE A 108 -2.47 -28.42 -15.04
CA ILE A 108 -2.33 -29.87 -14.94
C ILE A 108 -3.67 -30.54 -15.20
N LEU A 109 -4.75 -30.05 -14.56
CA LEU A 109 -6.08 -30.60 -14.76
C LEU A 109 -6.55 -30.44 -16.22
N HIS A 110 -6.27 -29.30 -16.86
CA HIS A 110 -6.62 -29.08 -18.27
C HIS A 110 -5.94 -30.10 -19.20
N VAL A 111 -4.64 -30.36 -18.99
CA VAL A 111 -3.89 -31.36 -19.77
C VAL A 111 -4.41 -32.77 -19.50
N LEU A 112 -4.59 -33.13 -18.23
CA LEU A 112 -5.07 -34.46 -17.85
C LEU A 112 -6.46 -34.74 -18.43
N LEU A 113 -7.42 -33.84 -18.25
CA LEU A 113 -8.77 -34.01 -18.79
C LEU A 113 -8.82 -33.92 -20.32
N GLY A 114 -7.97 -33.08 -20.93
CA GLY A 114 -7.85 -32.98 -22.39
C GLY A 114 -7.26 -34.23 -23.04
N ALA A 115 -6.44 -34.99 -22.32
CA ALA A 115 -5.86 -36.24 -22.84
C ALA A 115 -6.89 -37.38 -22.96
N PHE A 116 -7.97 -37.36 -22.17
CA PHE A 116 -9.02 -38.38 -22.23
C PHE A 116 -10.06 -38.03 -23.30
N LYS A 117 -10.10 -38.77 -24.41
CA LYS A 117 -11.04 -38.52 -25.54
C LYS A 117 -12.52 -38.39 -25.16
N GLN A 118 -12.94 -39.04 -24.07
CA GLN A 118 -14.34 -39.05 -23.62
C GLN A 118 -14.70 -37.84 -22.75
N VAL A 119 -13.75 -37.28 -22.00
CA VAL A 119 -14.05 -36.21 -21.02
C VAL A 119 -14.51 -34.92 -21.69
N PRO A 120 -13.88 -34.42 -22.78
CA PRO A 120 -14.33 -33.22 -23.49
C PRO A 120 -15.76 -33.30 -24.03
N LEU A 121 -16.33 -34.50 -24.19
CA LEU A 121 -17.73 -34.68 -24.62
C LEU A 121 -18.74 -34.30 -23.51
N PHE A 122 -18.34 -34.41 -22.25
CA PHE A 122 -19.21 -34.13 -21.10
C PHE A 122 -18.81 -32.86 -20.34
N PHE A 123 -17.55 -32.45 -20.45
CA PHE A 123 -17.01 -31.32 -19.70
C PHE A 123 -16.17 -30.40 -20.61
N PRO A 124 -16.52 -29.11 -20.73
CA PRO A 124 -15.77 -28.16 -21.55
C PRO A 124 -14.44 -27.81 -20.87
N THR A 125 -13.39 -28.58 -21.16
CA THR A 125 -12.06 -28.43 -20.52
C THR A 125 -11.45 -27.04 -20.70
N GLY A 126 -11.88 -26.26 -21.70
CA GLY A 126 -11.53 -24.85 -21.88
C GLY A 126 -11.90 -23.95 -20.69
N ILE A 127 -12.92 -24.31 -19.91
CA ILE A 127 -13.29 -23.56 -18.69
C ILE A 127 -12.18 -23.57 -17.64
N LEU A 128 -11.33 -24.60 -17.64
CA LEU A 128 -10.20 -24.71 -16.72
C LEU A 128 -9.12 -23.66 -16.99
N VAL A 129 -9.07 -23.10 -18.20
CA VAL A 129 -8.18 -21.97 -18.52
C VAL A 129 -8.77 -20.66 -17.97
N ILE A 130 -10.11 -20.53 -17.92
CA ILE A 130 -10.83 -19.32 -17.46
C ILE A 130 -10.87 -19.22 -15.94
N ILE A 131 -11.16 -20.32 -15.23
CA ILE A 131 -11.26 -20.36 -13.76
C ILE A 131 -10.09 -19.67 -13.05
N PRO A 132 -8.81 -19.97 -13.34
CA PRO A 132 -7.69 -19.35 -12.64
C PRO A 132 -7.60 -17.86 -12.90
N ILE A 133 -8.01 -17.36 -14.08
CA ILE A 133 -8.04 -15.94 -14.39
C ILE A 133 -9.15 -15.22 -13.61
N LEU A 134 -10.34 -15.82 -13.54
CA LEU A 134 -11.44 -15.28 -12.73
C LEU A 134 -11.08 -15.31 -11.25
N PHE A 135 -10.41 -16.37 -10.80
CA PHE A 135 -9.90 -16.46 -9.44
C PHE A 135 -8.86 -15.37 -9.17
N ASP A 136 -7.87 -15.19 -10.05
CA ASP A 136 -6.83 -14.17 -9.94
C ASP A 136 -7.44 -12.77 -9.84
N ASN A 137 -8.33 -12.44 -10.78
CA ASN A 137 -9.08 -11.19 -10.80
C ASN A 137 -9.91 -10.99 -9.52
N THR A 138 -10.62 -12.02 -9.06
CA THR A 138 -11.48 -11.88 -7.87
C THR A 138 -10.64 -11.84 -6.60
N TYR A 139 -9.69 -12.74 -6.43
CA TYR A 139 -8.91 -12.88 -5.22
C TYR A 139 -7.91 -11.74 -5.04
N ASN A 140 -7.10 -11.43 -6.05
CA ASN A 140 -6.06 -10.41 -5.91
C ASN A 140 -6.59 -8.99 -6.02
N VAL A 141 -7.69 -8.76 -6.77
CA VAL A 141 -8.25 -7.41 -6.94
C VAL A 141 -9.36 -7.10 -5.95
N LEU A 142 -10.28 -8.05 -5.66
CA LEU A 142 -11.41 -7.75 -4.77
C LEU A 142 -10.98 -7.72 -3.30
N ARG A 143 -10.03 -8.55 -2.89
CA ARG A 143 -9.56 -8.61 -1.51
C ARG A 143 -9.03 -7.29 -0.97
N PRO A 144 -8.13 -6.54 -1.64
CA PRO A 144 -7.70 -5.23 -1.15
C PRO A 144 -8.87 -4.25 -1.10
N CYS A 145 -9.82 -4.32 -2.02
CA CYS A 145 -11.05 -3.51 -1.99
C CYS A 145 -11.91 -3.83 -0.75
N ILE A 146 -12.14 -5.11 -0.45
CA ILE A 146 -12.89 -5.54 0.73
C ILE A 146 -12.19 -5.07 2.01
N LYS A 147 -10.86 -5.26 2.12
CA LYS A 147 -10.10 -4.77 3.28
C LYS A 147 -10.26 -3.26 3.44
N LEU A 148 -10.14 -2.50 2.36
CA LEU A 148 -10.28 -1.04 2.39
C LEU A 148 -11.69 -0.62 2.85
N ILE A 149 -12.74 -1.30 2.38
CA ILE A 149 -14.13 -1.03 2.76
C ILE A 149 -14.35 -1.38 4.24
N LEU A 150 -13.90 -2.55 4.69
CA LEU A 150 -14.08 -3.00 6.08
C LEU A 150 -13.33 -2.10 7.06
N ILE A 151 -12.09 -1.72 6.75
CA ILE A 151 -11.29 -0.79 7.58
C ILE A 151 -11.94 0.59 7.60
N SER A 152 -12.29 1.14 6.43
CA SER A 152 -12.96 2.46 6.33
C SER A 152 -14.33 2.49 7.02
N GLY A 153 -14.99 1.34 7.16
CA GLY A 153 -16.29 1.21 7.84
C GLY A 153 -16.16 1.24 9.36
N MET A 154 -15.05 0.72 9.90
CA MET A 154 -14.78 0.74 11.34
C MET A 154 -14.32 2.13 11.82
N ASP A 155 -13.48 2.82 11.04
CA ASP A 155 -12.89 4.11 11.47
C ASP A 155 -13.90 5.27 11.50
N ARG A 156 -14.99 5.18 10.72
CA ARG A 156 -16.04 6.22 10.70
C ARG A 156 -16.85 6.33 11.99
N GLY A 157 -16.79 5.32 12.86
CA GLY A 157 -17.44 5.36 14.17
C GLY A 157 -16.68 6.18 15.21
N GLU A 158 -15.37 6.35 15.06
CA GLU A 158 -14.50 6.97 16.07
C GLU A 158 -14.02 8.38 15.71
N GLU A 159 -14.11 8.78 14.44
CA GLU A 159 -13.55 10.05 13.93
C GLU A 159 -14.28 11.32 14.42
N LEU A 160 -15.47 11.21 15.02
CA LEU A 160 -16.25 12.37 15.51
C LEU A 160 -15.95 12.76 16.97
N VAL A 161 -15.04 12.07 17.66
CA VAL A 161 -14.82 12.27 19.12
C VAL A 161 -13.38 12.69 19.46
N LYS A 162 -12.45 12.80 18.51
CA LYS A 162 -11.00 12.85 18.83
C LYS A 162 -10.34 14.23 18.97
N ASP A 163 -10.93 15.35 18.59
CA ASP A 163 -10.21 16.64 18.63
C ASP A 163 -9.81 17.10 20.06
N ASP A 164 -10.48 16.62 21.12
CA ASP A 164 -10.13 16.90 22.53
C ASP A 164 -9.46 15.71 23.27
N LEU A 165 -9.21 14.58 22.59
CA LEU A 165 -8.69 13.34 23.22
C LEU A 165 -7.32 12.88 22.69
N ILE A 166 -6.76 13.55 21.67
CA ILE A 166 -5.48 13.14 21.06
C ILE A 166 -4.32 13.17 22.08
N ASP A 167 -4.32 14.08 23.04
CA ASP A 167 -3.25 14.19 24.05
C ASP A 167 -3.23 13.03 25.06
N GLY A 168 -4.30 12.22 25.15
CA GLY A 168 -4.38 11.06 26.05
C GLY A 168 -4.26 9.70 25.36
N TRP A 169 -4.22 9.67 24.02
CA TRP A 169 -4.40 8.42 23.25
C TRP A 169 -3.13 7.91 22.57
N ILE A 170 -2.06 8.70 22.53
CA ILE A 170 -0.78 8.26 21.97
C ILE A 170 -0.32 7.01 22.73
N ASP A 171 -0.21 5.89 22.02
CA ASP A 171 0.28 4.63 22.58
C ASP A 171 1.67 4.89 23.18
N LYS A 172 1.83 4.66 24.50
CA LYS A 172 3.11 4.81 25.21
C LYS A 172 4.22 3.99 24.54
N ASP A 173 3.84 2.93 23.83
CA ASP A 173 4.77 2.14 23.04
C ASP A 173 5.40 2.93 21.88
N ILE A 174 4.67 3.85 21.25
CA ILE A 174 5.21 4.71 20.18
C ILE A 174 6.29 5.62 20.76
N GLU A 175 6.00 6.29 21.89
CA GLU A 175 6.95 7.20 22.52
C GLU A 175 8.21 6.45 22.96
N HIS A 176 8.04 5.34 23.67
CA HIS A 176 9.16 4.48 24.06
C HIS A 176 9.99 4.01 22.86
N MET A 177 9.33 3.62 21.75
CA MET A 177 10.03 3.19 20.54
C MET A 177 10.75 4.33 19.82
N LEU A 178 10.22 5.56 19.87
CA LEU A 178 10.85 6.72 19.26
C LEU A 178 12.02 7.24 20.12
N GLU A 179 11.95 7.13 21.43
CA GLU A 179 13.04 7.56 22.33
C GLU A 179 14.26 6.63 22.25
N ASP A 180 14.04 5.31 22.19
CA ASP A 180 15.11 4.33 22.03
C ASP A 180 15.68 4.34 20.60
N SER A 181 16.96 4.71 20.45
CA SER A 181 17.61 4.82 19.13
C SER A 181 17.66 3.53 18.31
N LEU A 182 17.75 2.36 18.96
CA LEU A 182 17.78 1.06 18.30
C LEU A 182 16.37 0.70 17.81
N LEU A 183 15.37 0.83 18.68
CA LEU A 183 13.97 0.58 18.33
C LEU A 183 13.48 1.55 17.26
N ARG A 184 13.85 2.83 17.34
CA ARG A 184 13.55 3.83 16.33
C ARG A 184 14.17 3.49 14.99
N SER A 185 15.45 3.10 14.96
CA SER A 185 16.13 2.67 13.72
C SER A 185 15.45 1.45 13.09
N ASP A 186 15.07 0.46 13.91
CA ASP A 186 14.32 -0.71 13.46
C ASP A 186 12.93 -0.36 12.90
N LEU A 187 12.20 0.53 13.58
CA LEU A 187 10.89 1.02 13.13
C LEU A 187 11.01 1.83 11.84
N LYS A 188 11.99 2.73 11.74
CA LYS A 188 12.31 3.52 10.55
C LYS A 188 12.65 2.63 9.37
N LYS A 189 13.45 1.58 9.59
CA LYS A 189 13.73 0.57 8.57
C LYS A 189 12.43 -0.10 8.13
N PHE A 190 11.56 -0.51 9.05
CA PHE A 190 10.26 -1.09 8.69
C PHE A 190 9.37 -0.12 7.89
N ALA A 191 9.26 1.13 8.33
CA ALA A 191 8.48 2.18 7.67
C ALA A 191 9.00 2.48 6.26
N THR A 192 10.32 2.49 6.07
CA THR A 192 10.96 2.63 4.75
C THR A 192 10.58 1.48 3.81
N HIS A 193 10.58 0.23 4.29
CA HIS A 193 10.12 -0.92 3.50
C HIS A 193 8.61 -0.91 3.25
N SER A 194 7.87 -0.11 4.02
CA SER A 194 6.42 0.08 3.90
C SER A 194 6.06 1.34 3.11
N PHE A 195 7.07 2.04 2.54
CA PHE A 195 6.92 3.28 1.79
C PHE A 195 6.22 4.40 2.56
N CYS A 196 6.44 4.46 3.89
CA CYS A 196 5.90 5.51 4.75
C CYS A 196 6.92 5.99 5.82
N PRO A 197 8.18 6.34 5.47
CA PRO A 197 9.17 6.80 6.46
C PRO A 197 9.01 8.26 6.89
N GLU A 198 8.15 9.03 6.21
CA GLU A 198 7.99 10.48 6.36
C GLU A 198 7.69 10.92 7.80
N ASP A 199 6.76 10.24 8.48
CA ASP A 199 6.39 10.57 9.86
C ASP A 199 7.63 10.44 10.78
N ILE A 200 8.38 9.35 10.68
CA ILE A 200 9.53 9.10 11.58
C ILE A 200 10.67 10.08 11.26
N ASN A 201 10.92 10.37 9.99
CA ASN A 201 11.94 11.34 9.59
C ASN A 201 11.58 12.76 10.06
N CYS A 202 10.30 13.14 9.94
CA CYS A 202 9.83 14.43 10.44
C CYS A 202 10.01 14.54 11.96
N TRP A 203 9.64 13.49 12.71
CA TRP A 203 9.84 13.44 14.15
C TRP A 203 11.32 13.64 14.53
N GLU A 204 12.25 12.97 13.85
CA GLU A 204 13.70 13.13 14.09
C GLU A 204 14.19 14.55 13.78
N GLU A 205 13.68 15.19 12.73
CA GLU A 205 14.01 16.58 12.40
C GLU A 205 13.45 17.57 13.44
N ILE A 206 12.26 17.32 13.98
CA ILE A 206 11.68 18.11 15.08
C ILE A 206 12.54 17.97 16.36
N GLN A 207 12.98 16.76 16.71
CA GLN A 207 13.90 16.60 17.85
C GLN A 207 15.24 17.29 17.60
N SER A 208 15.77 17.22 16.38
CA SER A 208 17.00 17.92 16.00
C SER A 208 16.86 19.44 16.13
N PHE A 209 15.69 20.00 15.76
CA PHE A 209 15.35 21.40 15.99
C PHE A 209 15.39 21.74 17.49
N ARG A 210 14.68 20.97 18.34
CA ARG A 210 14.62 21.22 19.79
C ARG A 210 15.98 21.15 20.48
N ASN A 211 16.82 20.22 20.04
CA ASN A 211 18.16 20.02 20.60
C ASN A 211 19.18 21.08 20.16
N SER A 212 18.85 21.91 19.16
CA SER A 212 19.75 22.95 18.67
C SER A 212 19.81 24.11 19.66
N GLN A 213 21.02 24.51 20.05
CA GLN A 213 21.23 25.64 20.95
C GLN A 213 21.28 26.97 20.20
N GLN A 214 21.74 26.95 18.94
CA GLN A 214 21.90 28.15 18.13
C GLN A 214 20.60 28.53 17.45
N GLN A 215 20.18 29.78 17.63
CA GLN A 215 18.96 30.33 17.04
C GLN A 215 18.94 30.22 15.50
N GLU A 216 20.06 30.56 14.85
CA GLU A 216 20.20 30.46 13.39
C GLU A 216 20.02 29.02 12.91
N GLU A 217 20.58 28.04 13.64
CA GLU A 217 20.43 26.63 13.33
C GLU A 217 18.98 26.16 13.53
N LYS A 218 18.32 26.58 14.62
CA LYS A 218 16.90 26.32 14.87
C LYS A 218 16.05 26.81 13.69
N VAL A 219 16.24 28.06 13.27
CA VAL A 219 15.52 28.65 12.13
C VAL A 219 15.73 27.84 10.86
N LYS A 220 16.98 27.46 10.56
CA LYS A 220 17.30 26.64 9.38
C LYS A 220 16.62 25.27 9.42
N LYS A 221 16.58 24.62 10.59
CA LYS A 221 15.91 23.32 10.77
C LYS A 221 14.40 23.44 10.66
N ALA A 222 13.79 24.49 11.19
CA ALA A 222 12.36 24.75 11.04
C ALA A 222 11.97 24.91 9.56
N LEU A 223 12.76 25.66 8.77
CA LEU A 223 12.54 25.78 7.33
C LEU A 223 12.72 24.44 6.59
N CYS A 224 13.70 23.63 7.00
CA CYS A 224 13.87 22.28 6.45
C CYS A 224 12.63 21.41 6.66
N VAL A 225 12.00 21.50 7.84
CA VAL A 225 10.74 20.79 8.12
C VAL A 225 9.63 21.29 7.19
N VAL A 226 9.51 22.60 7.01
CA VAL A 226 8.52 23.20 6.10
C VAL A 226 8.71 22.69 4.67
N ASP A 227 9.91 22.82 4.12
CA ASP A 227 10.21 22.51 2.72
C ASP A 227 10.06 21.02 2.40
N ARG A 228 10.46 20.15 3.32
CA ARG A 228 10.50 18.70 3.08
C ARG A 228 9.17 17.99 3.35
N TYR A 229 8.36 18.51 4.28
CA TYR A 229 7.20 17.80 4.81
C TYR A 229 5.87 18.56 4.70
N LEU A 230 5.88 19.90 4.71
CA LEU A 230 4.65 20.70 4.73
C LEU A 230 4.31 21.32 3.37
N CYS A 231 5.33 21.60 2.55
CA CYS A 231 5.14 22.09 1.21
C CYS A 231 4.39 21.07 0.35
N LYS A 232 3.43 21.58 -0.43
CA LYS A 232 2.69 20.77 -1.39
C LYS A 232 3.64 20.17 -2.42
N ASP A 233 3.42 18.91 -2.77
CA ASP A 233 4.22 18.17 -3.75
C ASP A 233 5.67 17.93 -3.26
N SER A 234 5.94 18.10 -1.96
CA SER A 234 7.22 17.76 -1.35
C SER A 234 7.44 16.24 -1.37
N PRO A 235 8.70 15.77 -1.50
CA PRO A 235 8.99 14.34 -1.67
C PRO A 235 8.61 13.50 -0.44
N MET A 236 8.43 14.13 0.73
CA MET A 236 8.00 13.49 1.97
C MET A 236 6.79 14.26 2.57
N GLU A 237 5.88 14.74 1.71
CA GLU A 237 4.67 15.45 2.14
C GLU A 237 3.90 14.65 3.22
N LEU A 238 3.68 15.26 4.38
CA LEU A 238 2.99 14.63 5.49
C LEU A 238 1.49 14.54 5.23
N ASN A 239 0.92 13.39 5.62
CA ASN A 239 -0.53 13.21 5.62
C ASN A 239 -1.17 13.82 6.88
N ILE A 240 -1.20 15.15 6.97
CA ILE A 240 -1.80 15.91 8.08
C ILE A 240 -2.89 16.88 7.59
N PRO A 241 -3.87 17.24 8.42
CA PRO A 241 -4.90 18.21 8.04
C PRO A 241 -4.32 19.63 7.93
N ASN A 242 -4.61 20.31 6.82
CA ASN A 242 -4.25 21.71 6.58
C ASN A 242 -2.74 22.05 6.72
N PRO A 243 -1.83 21.33 6.04
CA PRO A 243 -0.38 21.55 6.16
C PRO A 243 0.04 23.00 5.84
N ASN A 244 -0.64 23.63 4.87
CA ASN A 244 -0.42 25.02 4.46
C ASN A 244 -0.67 26.07 5.57
N VAL A 245 -1.36 25.71 6.65
CA VAL A 245 -1.55 26.59 7.81
C VAL A 245 -0.27 26.60 8.64
N TYR A 246 0.28 25.41 8.92
CA TYR A 246 1.54 25.26 9.64
C TYR A 246 2.73 25.80 8.84
N GLU A 247 2.78 25.52 7.54
CA GLU A 247 3.77 26.08 6.60
C GLU A 247 3.83 27.61 6.71
N ARG A 248 2.67 28.27 6.59
CA ARG A 248 2.57 29.73 6.67
C ARG A 248 2.95 30.26 8.04
N LEU A 249 2.47 29.61 9.11
CA LEU A 249 2.75 30.00 10.49
C LEU A 249 4.26 29.94 10.77
N ILE A 250 4.92 28.83 10.43
CA ILE A 250 6.36 28.66 10.67
C ILE A 250 7.14 29.66 9.81
N THR A 251 6.84 29.77 8.52
CA THR A 251 7.55 30.66 7.59
C THR A 251 7.44 32.14 8.00
N SER A 252 6.26 32.59 8.44
CA SER A 252 6.08 33.98 8.90
C SER A 252 6.85 34.26 10.19
N ASN A 253 6.83 33.34 11.15
CA ASN A 253 7.58 33.51 12.40
C ASN A 253 9.09 33.43 12.18
N VAL A 254 9.56 32.56 11.29
CA VAL A 254 10.97 32.51 10.88
C VAL A 254 11.42 33.85 10.29
N ARG A 255 10.62 34.45 9.40
CA ARG A 255 10.92 35.77 8.84
C ARG A 255 11.04 36.83 9.95
N ASN A 256 10.11 36.84 10.90
CA ASN A 256 10.15 37.77 12.03
C ASN A 256 11.43 37.59 12.89
N VAL A 257 11.87 36.34 13.11
CA VAL A 257 13.10 36.04 13.86
C VAL A 257 14.35 36.56 13.12
N MET A 258 14.36 36.50 11.79
CA MET A 258 15.48 37.00 10.99
C MET A 258 15.52 38.54 10.94
N GLU A 259 14.36 39.20 10.96
CA GLU A 259 14.26 40.66 10.77
C GLU A 259 14.32 41.46 12.09
N ASN A 260 13.82 40.92 13.21
CA ASN A 260 13.58 41.68 14.44
C ASN A 260 14.14 41.02 15.70
N VAL A 261 15.29 41.49 16.18
CA VAL A 261 15.98 40.95 17.38
C VAL A 261 15.11 40.95 18.65
N SER A 262 14.22 41.95 18.82
CA SER A 262 13.40 42.11 20.03
C SER A 262 12.15 41.23 20.09
N THR A 263 11.70 40.64 18.96
CA THR A 263 10.51 39.76 18.90
C THR A 263 10.86 38.28 18.74
N ASN A 264 12.13 37.94 18.98
CA ASN A 264 12.67 36.61 18.75
C ASN A 264 12.04 35.55 19.64
N ASP A 265 11.80 35.86 20.92
CA ASP A 265 11.34 34.88 21.89
C ASP A 265 9.89 34.42 21.59
N ASP A 266 8.97 35.35 21.38
CA ASP A 266 7.57 35.04 21.04
C ASP A 266 7.46 34.30 19.70
N SER A 267 8.24 34.72 18.69
CA SER A 267 8.23 34.08 17.37
C SER A 267 8.77 32.65 17.44
N MET A 268 9.78 32.40 18.27
CA MET A 268 10.31 31.05 18.50
C MET A 268 9.34 30.17 19.26
N ALA A 269 8.69 30.70 20.29
CA ALA A 269 7.65 29.97 21.04
C ALA A 269 6.51 29.52 20.10
N ASN A 270 6.11 30.39 19.16
CA ASN A 270 5.09 30.04 18.15
C ASN A 270 5.56 28.94 17.19
N ILE A 271 6.84 28.94 16.79
CA ILE A 271 7.42 27.86 15.97
C ILE A 271 7.44 26.55 16.76
N GLU A 272 7.85 26.59 18.03
CA GLU A 272 7.88 25.43 18.93
C GLU A 272 6.48 24.83 19.17
N ASP A 273 5.46 25.67 19.37
CA ASP A 273 4.06 25.21 19.48
C ASP A 273 3.58 24.55 18.18
N ALA A 274 3.86 25.18 17.03
CA ALA A 274 3.48 24.65 15.72
C ALA A 274 4.13 23.28 15.45
N LEU A 275 5.44 23.14 15.71
CA LEU A 275 6.16 21.88 15.54
C LEU A 275 5.69 20.82 16.54
N SER A 276 5.32 21.20 17.75
CA SER A 276 4.78 20.25 18.75
C SER A 276 3.43 19.69 18.32
N ARG A 277 2.55 20.51 17.74
CA ARG A 277 1.29 20.01 17.15
C ARG A 277 1.52 19.07 15.97
N ILE A 278 2.49 19.39 15.10
CA ILE A 278 2.87 18.51 13.99
C ILE A 278 3.40 17.19 14.53
N GLU A 279 4.26 17.22 15.55
CA GLU A 279 4.80 16.02 16.19
C GLU A 279 3.69 15.09 16.69
N THR A 280 2.67 15.65 17.36
CA THR A 280 1.50 14.89 17.82
C THR A 280 0.76 14.20 16.67
N MET A 281 0.53 14.91 15.55
CA MET A 281 -0.12 14.33 14.37
C MET A 281 0.73 13.24 13.71
N VAL A 282 2.03 13.46 13.65
CA VAL A 282 3.03 12.51 13.15
C VAL A 282 3.04 11.23 14.01
N LYS A 283 3.04 11.36 15.34
CA LYS A 283 2.91 10.21 16.27
C LYS A 283 1.60 9.45 16.06
N TYR A 284 0.49 10.16 15.87
CA TYR A 284 -0.80 9.55 15.58
C TYR A 284 -0.78 8.74 14.27
N ASN A 285 -0.22 9.30 13.19
CA ASN A 285 -0.07 8.61 11.92
C ASN A 285 0.78 7.33 12.03
N MET A 286 1.77 7.32 12.94
CA MET A 286 2.60 6.15 13.19
C MET A 286 1.86 4.98 13.86
N GLU A 287 0.67 5.15 14.43
CA GLU A 287 -0.08 4.06 15.07
C GLU A 287 -0.29 2.87 14.13
N ASP A 288 -0.66 3.15 12.88
CA ASP A 288 -0.85 2.11 11.87
C ASP A 288 0.49 1.43 11.51
N VAL A 289 1.57 2.21 11.41
CA VAL A 289 2.92 1.68 11.16
C VAL A 289 3.35 0.76 12.31
N LEU A 290 3.11 1.17 13.56
CA LEU A 290 3.44 0.38 14.75
C LEU A 290 2.62 -0.91 14.81
N LYS A 291 1.30 -0.84 14.54
CA LYS A 291 0.43 -2.02 14.51
C LYS A 291 0.87 -3.03 13.44
N ARG A 292 1.22 -2.55 12.24
CA ARG A 292 1.80 -3.38 11.17
C ARG A 292 3.15 -3.95 11.57
N TYR A 293 4.00 -3.16 12.23
CA TYR A 293 5.30 -3.59 12.73
C TYR A 293 5.19 -4.74 13.74
N LYS A 294 4.36 -4.56 14.79
CA LYS A 294 4.05 -5.57 15.81
C LYS A 294 3.53 -6.87 15.16
N THR A 295 2.60 -6.75 14.22
CA THR A 295 2.05 -7.90 13.46
C THR A 295 3.13 -8.60 12.60
N SER A 296 4.08 -7.84 12.04
CA SER A 296 5.16 -8.42 11.25
C SER A 296 6.18 -9.17 12.12
N LYS A 297 6.45 -8.68 13.34
CA LYS A 297 7.36 -9.34 14.29
C LYS A 297 6.74 -10.60 14.89
N SER A 298 5.44 -10.59 15.23
CA SER A 298 4.77 -11.79 15.78
C SER A 298 4.72 -12.97 14.80
N ARG A 299 4.76 -12.69 13.49
CA ARG A 299 4.84 -13.71 12.43
C ARG A 299 6.23 -14.27 12.20
N ARG A 300 7.27 -13.63 12.74
CA ARG A 300 8.60 -14.23 12.75
C ARG A 300 8.61 -15.23 13.91
N PRO A 301 8.92 -16.52 13.67
CA PRO A 301 9.29 -17.38 14.79
C PRO A 301 10.41 -16.63 15.51
N SER A 302 10.22 -16.41 16.81
CA SER A 302 11.21 -15.76 17.65
C SER A 302 12.47 -16.58 17.57
N VAL A 303 13.35 -16.22 16.64
CA VAL A 303 14.76 -16.59 16.69
C VAL A 303 15.26 -15.83 17.89
N VAL A 304 15.11 -16.53 19.02
CA VAL A 304 15.55 -16.27 20.37
C VAL A 304 16.56 -15.13 20.40
N ILE A 305 16.09 -13.91 20.62
CA ILE A 305 16.93 -12.85 21.18
C ILE A 305 16.99 -13.16 22.68
N ARG A 306 17.68 -14.25 23.04
CA ARG A 306 18.30 -14.38 24.37
C ARG A 306 19.69 -13.83 24.19
N GLN A 307 19.85 -12.57 24.54
CA GLN A 307 21.07 -11.96 25.08
C GLN A 307 20.74 -10.48 25.19
N TYR A 308 21.11 -9.85 26.31
CA TYR A 308 20.75 -8.50 26.75
C TYR A 308 19.41 -8.36 27.48
N ILE A 309 19.21 -9.21 28.49
CA ILE A 309 18.84 -8.76 29.84
C ILE A 309 19.94 -9.25 30.77
#